data_AF-A0A125YW79-F1
#
_entry.id   AF-A0A125YW79-F1
#
_cell.length_a   1.000
_cell.length_b   1.000
_cell.length_c   1.000
_cell.angle_alpha   90.00
_cell.angle_beta   90.00
_cell.angle_gamma   90.00
#
_symmetry.space_group_name_H-M   'P 1'
#
loop_
_entity.id
_entity.type
_entity.pdbx_description
1 polymer ?
#
loop_
_entity_poly.entity_id
_entity_poly.type
_entity_poly.pdbx_seq_one_letter_code
_entity_poly.pdbx_strand_id
1 'polypeptide(L)'
;MADAVDVPLIKNLYAEAWKQQYSDLRLSTKQTESCGLAANTEYIAAPWDVGGGGVLGILRLADIGRNPAVAKIKGHTASIQDTNFSPFHRDILATACEDTIVRIWQLPEEVTGTTELKEPIATLTGALKKVLSAEWNPAVSGILASGCFDGTVAFWNVEKNENFASVKFQESLLSAKWSWKGDLLACTTKDKALNIVDPRAAQVVGSVACHDGSKACKCTWIDGLAGRDGHVFTTGFGKMQEREMAIWDTRKFDKPVYHAEIDRGSSPLYPIFDETTGMLYVCGKGDSSCRYYQYHGGTLRSVDAYRSSVPIKNFCFIPKLAVDQMRAEIGRMLKQENGNVLQPISFIVPRKNQDVFQADLYPPAPDVEPSMTAEEWFKGENKAIRRRSVKPGDVVSAQPRRMTVDTACVAAVAQAHGAAADSQALQELQSEVASLKAQLTELDRLRKENEELKANGGDTAALLQENQELKANAQELETLRKENAELKAKIKELSAQSAMAVPSTSEDPQLKMRVSELAEALSNEKSTTAQLEARLRDLEGRFISAAKSQKAAEQEAETLKERVQELEAKNRELKTQMEQAHGTLHRAATLSGLDSDMKNELNEMRDFFRDILHQAQDEAA
;
A
#
# COMPACT_ATOMS: atom_id res chain seq x y z
N MET A 1 -27.59 2.57 -39.54
CA MET A 1 -26.33 2.42 -38.79
C MET A 1 -25.28 1.68 -39.64
N ALA A 2 -25.02 2.11 -40.88
CA ALA A 2 -24.15 1.36 -41.82
C ALA A 2 -22.78 2.01 -42.08
N ASP A 3 -22.50 3.21 -41.54
CA ASP A 3 -21.29 3.99 -41.88
C ASP A 3 -20.41 4.33 -40.66
N ALA A 4 -20.57 3.63 -39.53
CA ALA A 4 -19.74 3.87 -38.36
C ALA A 4 -18.32 3.30 -38.58
N VAL A 5 -17.30 4.12 -38.31
CA VAL A 5 -15.90 3.70 -38.42
C VAL A 5 -15.60 2.62 -37.38
N ASP A 6 -15.09 1.48 -37.83
CA ASP A 6 -14.66 0.36 -36.97
C ASP A 6 -13.28 0.61 -36.36
N VAL A 7 -12.95 -0.12 -35.30
CA VAL A 7 -11.69 0.01 -34.55
C VAL A 7 -10.50 -0.31 -35.45
N PRO A 8 -9.56 0.63 -35.68
CA PRO A 8 -8.44 0.41 -36.59
C PRO A 8 -7.42 -0.56 -35.99
N LEU A 9 -6.78 -1.36 -36.84
CA LEU A 9 -5.54 -2.06 -36.48
C LEU A 9 -4.35 -1.10 -36.61
N ILE A 10 -3.64 -0.84 -35.51
CA ILE A 10 -2.54 0.10 -35.43
C ILE A 10 -1.24 -0.69 -35.22
N LYS A 11 -0.56 -1.01 -36.33
CA LYS A 11 0.76 -1.67 -36.30
C LYS A 11 1.91 -0.71 -36.06
N ASN A 12 1.72 0.56 -36.44
CA ASN A 12 2.74 1.59 -36.39
C ASN A 12 2.16 2.82 -35.72
N LEU A 13 2.83 3.27 -34.67
CA LEU A 13 2.52 4.47 -33.92
C LEU A 13 3.84 5.01 -33.40
N TYR A 14 4.17 6.25 -33.69
CA TYR A 14 5.39 6.87 -33.16
C TYR A 14 5.05 7.95 -32.16
N ALA A 15 5.95 8.16 -31.20
CA ALA A 15 5.83 9.21 -30.21
C ALA A 15 6.67 10.43 -30.63
N GLU A 16 6.06 11.60 -30.67
CA GLU A 16 6.69 12.87 -31.04
C GLU A 16 6.59 13.86 -29.87
N ALA A 17 7.74 14.23 -29.30
CA ALA A 17 7.81 15.32 -28.34
C ALA A 17 7.66 16.66 -29.05
N TRP A 18 6.73 17.49 -28.57
CA TRP A 18 6.54 18.83 -29.13
C TRP A 18 7.76 19.71 -28.86
N LYS A 19 8.10 20.57 -29.82
CA LYS A 19 9.08 21.65 -29.58
C LYS A 19 8.56 22.69 -28.59
N GLN A 20 7.25 22.90 -28.57
CA GLN A 20 6.57 23.79 -27.64
C GLN A 20 6.32 23.07 -26.31
N GLN A 21 6.40 23.82 -25.22
CA GLN A 21 6.25 23.33 -23.85
C GLN A 21 5.50 24.36 -23.03
N TYR A 22 4.83 23.93 -21.96
CA TYR A 22 4.44 24.85 -20.89
C TYR A 22 5.63 24.96 -19.94
N SER A 23 6.30 26.11 -19.93
CA SER A 23 7.55 26.31 -19.18
C SER A 23 7.44 27.44 -18.16
N ASP A 24 8.45 27.56 -17.29
CA ASP A 24 8.46 28.45 -16.12
C ASP A 24 7.31 28.18 -15.14
N LEU A 25 6.91 26.91 -15.02
CA LEU A 25 5.92 26.48 -14.03
C LEU A 25 6.57 26.23 -12.65
N ARG A 26 5.73 26.10 -11.62
CA ARG A 26 6.15 25.70 -10.26
C ARG A 26 5.32 24.50 -9.83
N LEU A 27 5.70 23.33 -10.32
CA LEU A 27 4.96 22.07 -10.19
C LEU A 27 5.48 21.26 -9.01
N SER A 28 4.55 20.67 -8.26
CA SER A 28 4.86 19.72 -7.18
C SER A 28 5.54 18.47 -7.73
N THR A 29 6.52 17.96 -6.98
CA THR A 29 7.17 16.67 -7.24
C THR A 29 6.95 15.69 -6.09
N LYS A 30 5.93 15.91 -5.25
CA LYS A 30 5.55 15.02 -4.15
C LYS A 30 5.11 13.66 -4.70
N GLN A 31 5.40 12.60 -3.95
CA GLN A 31 5.04 11.24 -4.34
C GLN A 31 3.55 10.99 -4.11
N THR A 32 2.87 10.43 -5.10
CA THR A 32 1.45 10.07 -5.03
C THR A 32 1.22 8.71 -5.68
N GLU A 33 0.10 8.07 -5.31
CA GLU A 33 -0.35 6.79 -5.89
C GLU A 33 -1.15 6.94 -7.20
N SER A 34 -1.26 8.17 -7.73
CA SER A 34 -1.95 8.53 -8.98
C SER A 34 -0.95 8.87 -10.10
N CYS A 35 -1.44 9.16 -11.31
CA CYS A 35 -0.58 9.66 -12.40
C CYS A 35 -0.05 11.09 -12.16
N GLY A 36 -0.78 11.89 -11.35
CA GLY A 36 -0.33 13.16 -10.77
C GLY A 36 -0.74 14.42 -11.54
N LEU A 37 -1.19 14.31 -12.78
CA LEU A 37 -1.79 15.43 -13.54
C LEU A 37 -3.20 15.02 -14.00
N ALA A 38 -4.01 15.98 -14.44
CA ALA A 38 -5.26 15.71 -15.15
C ALA A 38 -5.41 16.67 -16.33
N ALA A 39 -6.13 16.26 -17.36
CA ALA A 39 -6.49 17.15 -18.46
C ALA A 39 -7.88 16.79 -18.99
N ASN A 40 -8.61 17.80 -19.44
CA ASN A 40 -9.79 17.61 -20.27
C ASN A 40 -9.58 18.26 -21.64
N THR A 41 -10.66 18.57 -22.37
CA THR A 41 -10.55 19.20 -23.70
C THR A 41 -10.03 20.63 -23.68
N GLU A 42 -10.08 21.32 -22.53
CA GLU A 42 -9.78 22.75 -22.41
C GLU A 42 -8.69 23.05 -21.39
N TYR A 43 -8.62 22.30 -20.30
CA TYR A 43 -7.78 22.61 -19.15
C TYR A 43 -6.81 21.48 -18.81
N ILE A 44 -5.69 21.88 -18.20
CA ILE A 44 -4.71 21.02 -17.55
C ILE A 44 -4.73 21.36 -16.07
N ALA A 45 -4.82 20.35 -15.21
CA ALA A 45 -4.66 20.48 -13.77
C ALA A 45 -3.33 19.87 -13.33
N ALA A 46 -2.53 20.66 -12.62
CA ALA A 46 -1.21 20.26 -12.15
C ALA A 46 -0.99 20.74 -10.71
N PRO A 47 -0.68 19.84 -9.76
CA PRO A 47 -0.36 20.23 -8.39
C PRO A 47 0.81 21.22 -8.34
N TRP A 48 0.63 22.31 -7.62
CA TRP A 48 1.59 23.42 -7.55
C TRP A 48 2.57 23.24 -6.37
N ASP A 49 3.81 23.68 -6.56
CA ASP A 49 4.85 23.65 -5.55
C ASP A 49 4.71 24.85 -4.61
N VAL A 50 4.03 24.62 -3.48
CA VAL A 50 3.82 25.60 -2.41
C VAL A 50 4.07 24.96 -1.04
N GLY A 51 4.49 25.77 -0.07
CA GLY A 51 4.50 25.41 1.34
C GLY A 51 3.10 25.51 1.96
N GLY A 52 2.75 24.57 2.84
CA GLY A 52 1.43 24.51 3.48
C GLY A 52 0.43 23.63 2.73
N GLY A 53 -0.84 24.07 2.69
CA GLY A 53 -1.93 23.36 2.04
C GLY A 53 -1.77 23.18 0.54
N GLY A 54 -2.36 22.11 -0.01
CA GLY A 54 -2.29 21.77 -1.43
C GLY A 54 -2.90 22.87 -2.31
N VAL A 55 -2.23 23.16 -3.43
CA VAL A 55 -2.72 24.10 -4.44
C VAL A 55 -2.66 23.41 -5.80
N LEU A 56 -3.71 23.58 -6.59
CA LEU A 56 -3.79 23.07 -7.95
C LEU A 56 -3.67 24.24 -8.93
N GLY A 57 -2.73 24.15 -9.86
CA GLY A 57 -2.63 25.06 -10.99
C GLY A 57 -3.54 24.59 -12.12
N ILE A 58 -4.38 25.49 -12.63
CA ILE A 58 -5.22 25.24 -13.80
C ILE A 58 -4.68 26.09 -14.97
N LEU A 59 -4.31 25.41 -16.05
CA LEU A 59 -3.81 26.00 -17.29
C LEU A 59 -4.79 25.69 -18.41
N ARG A 60 -4.86 26.54 -19.43
CA ARG A 60 -5.57 26.20 -20.66
C ARG A 60 -4.66 25.36 -21.57
N LEU A 61 -5.23 24.31 -22.14
CA LEU A 61 -4.54 23.40 -23.06
C LEU A 61 -4.05 24.14 -24.31
N ALA A 62 -4.79 25.15 -24.79
CA ALA A 62 -4.37 25.95 -25.94
C ALA A 62 -3.20 26.92 -25.65
N ASP A 63 -3.04 27.36 -24.39
CA ASP A 63 -2.13 28.44 -24.02
C ASP A 63 -0.72 27.90 -23.71
N ILE A 64 -0.12 27.23 -24.70
CA ILE A 64 1.23 26.68 -24.62
C ILE A 64 2.29 27.76 -24.78
N GLY A 65 3.36 27.68 -23.99
CA GLY A 65 4.47 28.62 -24.04
C GLY A 65 5.10 28.88 -22.68
N ARG A 66 5.86 29.97 -22.61
CA ARG A 66 6.58 30.39 -21.42
C ARG A 66 5.66 31.15 -20.46
N ASN A 67 5.71 30.79 -19.18
CA ASN A 67 4.93 31.43 -18.10
C ASN A 67 3.45 31.62 -18.47
N PRO A 68 2.72 30.54 -18.81
CA PRO A 68 1.31 30.63 -19.17
C PRO A 68 0.47 31.16 -18.01
N ALA A 69 -0.72 31.65 -18.30
CA ALA A 69 -1.67 32.03 -17.25
C ALA A 69 -2.05 30.80 -16.43
N VAL A 70 -1.87 30.87 -15.10
CA VAL A 70 -2.18 29.76 -14.18
C VAL A 70 -3.17 30.21 -13.11
N ALA A 71 -4.41 29.80 -13.26
CA ALA A 71 -5.42 29.92 -12.21
C ALA A 71 -5.09 29.01 -11.02
N LYS A 72 -5.56 29.35 -9.83
CA LYS A 72 -5.24 28.64 -8.59
C LYS A 72 -6.50 28.10 -7.92
N ILE A 73 -6.52 26.81 -7.64
CA ILE A 73 -7.49 26.21 -6.71
C ILE A 73 -6.76 25.97 -5.40
N LYS A 74 -7.29 26.55 -4.33
CA LYS A 74 -6.87 26.43 -2.93
C LYS A 74 -8.02 25.87 -2.11
N GLY A 75 -7.81 25.66 -0.81
CA GLY A 75 -8.84 25.15 0.12
C GLY A 75 -8.50 23.77 0.68
N HIS A 76 -7.55 23.07 0.08
CA HIS A 76 -6.92 21.89 0.66
C HIS A 76 -6.00 22.27 1.81
N THR A 77 -6.03 21.52 2.91
CA THR A 77 -5.16 21.77 4.07
C THR A 77 -3.90 20.90 4.07
N ALA A 78 -3.87 19.87 3.21
CA ALA A 78 -2.73 18.98 3.01
C ALA A 78 -2.46 18.75 1.52
N SER A 79 -1.56 17.83 1.16
CA SER A 79 -1.17 17.63 -0.24
C SER A 79 -2.28 16.95 -1.06
N ILE A 80 -2.35 17.29 -2.35
CA ILE A 80 -3.31 16.72 -3.30
C ILE A 80 -2.74 15.39 -3.80
N GLN A 81 -3.49 14.31 -3.60
CA GLN A 81 -3.08 12.95 -3.97
C GLN A 81 -3.55 12.57 -5.37
N ASP A 82 -4.73 13.02 -5.77
CA ASP A 82 -5.30 12.71 -7.08
C ASP A 82 -6.22 13.83 -7.58
N THR A 83 -6.38 13.90 -8.89
CA THR A 83 -7.20 14.91 -9.56
C THR A 83 -7.79 14.33 -10.83
N ASN A 84 -9.09 14.48 -11.03
CA ASN A 84 -9.75 14.08 -12.27
C ASN A 84 -10.84 15.09 -12.64
N PHE A 85 -10.85 15.50 -13.91
CA PHE A 85 -11.96 16.26 -14.49
C PHE A 85 -13.18 15.35 -14.65
N SER A 86 -14.37 15.95 -14.57
CA SER A 86 -15.60 15.25 -14.94
C SER A 86 -15.53 14.85 -16.42
N PRO A 87 -15.99 13.63 -16.78
CA PRO A 87 -16.06 13.21 -18.19
C PRO A 87 -17.13 13.98 -18.98
N PHE A 88 -18.06 14.66 -18.30
CA PHE A 88 -19.20 15.33 -18.93
C PHE A 88 -19.13 16.85 -18.83
N HIS A 89 -18.72 17.38 -17.68
CA HIS A 89 -18.73 18.82 -17.41
C HIS A 89 -17.32 19.40 -17.49
N ARG A 90 -17.09 20.29 -18.46
CA ARG A 90 -15.76 20.88 -18.74
C ARG A 90 -15.21 21.70 -17.56
N ASP A 91 -16.08 22.30 -16.77
CA ASP A 91 -15.77 23.16 -15.63
C ASP A 91 -15.70 22.40 -14.29
N ILE A 92 -16.04 21.11 -14.25
CA ILE A 92 -16.07 20.34 -13.00
C ILE A 92 -14.84 19.44 -12.88
N LEU A 93 -14.24 19.43 -11.70
CA LEU A 93 -13.18 18.48 -11.33
C LEU A 93 -13.28 18.04 -9.87
N ALA A 94 -12.77 16.85 -9.60
CA ALA A 94 -12.63 16.31 -8.26
C ALA A 94 -11.15 16.28 -7.86
N THR A 95 -10.90 16.47 -6.57
CA THR A 95 -9.57 16.37 -5.97
C THR A 95 -9.62 15.50 -4.72
N ALA A 96 -8.71 14.53 -4.63
CA ALA A 96 -8.48 13.74 -3.43
C ALA A 96 -7.29 14.30 -2.65
N CYS A 97 -7.39 14.40 -1.34
CA CYS A 97 -6.39 15.05 -0.52
C CYS A 97 -5.96 14.20 0.69
N GLU A 98 -4.75 14.47 1.19
CA GLU A 98 -4.24 13.88 2.42
C GLU A 98 -5.02 14.29 3.67
N ASP A 99 -5.79 15.38 3.59
CA ASP A 99 -6.68 15.85 4.66
C ASP A 99 -7.98 15.04 4.80
N THR A 100 -8.05 13.89 4.13
CA THR A 100 -9.15 12.91 4.11
C THR A 100 -10.42 13.37 3.38
N ILE A 101 -10.39 14.53 2.74
CA ILE A 101 -11.57 15.11 2.09
C ILE A 101 -11.45 15.02 0.56
N VAL A 102 -12.54 14.62 -0.09
CA VAL A 102 -12.70 14.81 -1.54
C VAL A 102 -13.46 16.10 -1.79
N ARG A 103 -12.89 16.97 -2.64
CA ARG A 103 -13.50 18.27 -2.99
C ARG A 103 -13.87 18.30 -4.45
N ILE A 104 -15.09 18.77 -4.74
CA ILE A 104 -15.60 19.00 -6.08
C ILE A 104 -15.56 20.50 -6.36
N TRP A 105 -14.92 20.87 -7.46
CA TRP A 105 -14.68 22.25 -7.85
C TRP A 105 -15.44 22.58 -9.13
N GLN A 106 -15.91 23.82 -9.22
CA GLN A 106 -16.46 24.38 -10.44
C GLN A 106 -15.61 25.57 -10.89
N LEU A 107 -15.00 25.45 -12.05
CA LEU A 107 -14.26 26.53 -12.69
C LEU A 107 -15.25 27.61 -13.20
N PRO A 108 -14.89 28.89 -13.12
CA PRO A 108 -15.66 29.94 -13.79
C PRO A 108 -15.59 29.78 -15.30
N GLU A 109 -16.54 30.40 -16.01
CA GLU A 109 -16.60 30.38 -17.48
C GLU A 109 -15.32 30.92 -18.12
N GLU A 110 -14.76 32.00 -17.55
CA GLU A 110 -13.46 32.56 -17.93
C GLU A 110 -12.40 32.24 -16.88
N VAL A 111 -11.45 31.39 -17.24
CA VAL A 111 -10.30 31.04 -16.41
C VAL A 111 -9.10 31.88 -16.86
N THR A 112 -8.69 32.82 -16.01
CA THR A 112 -7.54 33.72 -16.25
C THR A 112 -6.45 33.49 -15.20
N GLY A 113 -5.27 34.11 -15.39
CA GLY A 113 -4.16 33.99 -14.44
C GLY A 113 -4.44 34.56 -13.05
N THR A 114 -5.50 35.36 -12.88
CA THR A 114 -5.93 35.92 -11.59
C THR A 114 -7.07 35.13 -10.94
N THR A 115 -7.61 34.12 -11.62
CA THR A 115 -8.68 33.28 -11.08
C THR A 115 -8.16 32.49 -9.87
N GLU A 116 -8.78 32.71 -8.71
CA GLU A 116 -8.51 31.97 -7.47
C GLU A 116 -9.81 31.37 -6.92
N LEU A 117 -9.83 30.05 -6.71
CA LEU A 117 -10.92 29.33 -6.06
C LEU A 117 -10.47 28.89 -4.67
N LYS A 118 -11.35 29.03 -3.68
CA LYS A 118 -11.14 28.56 -2.30
C LYS A 118 -12.25 27.66 -1.80
N GLU A 119 -13.47 27.93 -2.23
CA GLU A 119 -14.66 27.19 -1.83
C GLU A 119 -15.04 26.15 -2.89
N PRO A 120 -15.10 24.86 -2.55
CA PRO A 120 -15.62 23.82 -3.43
C PRO A 120 -17.15 23.87 -3.50
N ILE A 121 -17.74 23.36 -4.58
CA ILE A 121 -19.21 23.23 -4.70
C ILE A 121 -19.77 22.06 -3.90
N ALA A 122 -18.93 21.06 -3.60
CA ALA A 122 -19.25 19.98 -2.69
C ALA A 122 -17.98 19.50 -1.97
N THR A 123 -18.14 19.23 -0.67
CA THR A 123 -17.10 18.70 0.22
C THR A 123 -17.58 17.35 0.72
N LEU A 124 -16.95 16.28 0.24
CA LEU A 124 -17.31 14.90 0.59
C LEU A 124 -16.41 14.45 1.75
N THR A 125 -16.98 14.32 2.94
CA THR A 125 -16.30 13.98 4.19
C THR A 125 -16.70 12.58 4.66
N GLY A 126 -15.79 11.85 5.32
CA GLY A 126 -16.09 10.53 5.88
C GLY A 126 -14.95 9.53 5.79
N ALA A 127 -13.93 9.78 4.95
CA ALA A 127 -12.73 8.96 4.94
C ALA A 127 -11.90 9.19 6.22
N LEU A 128 -11.35 8.12 6.79
CA LEU A 128 -10.61 8.15 8.06
C LEU A 128 -9.10 8.40 7.87
N LYS A 129 -8.60 8.20 6.65
CA LYS A 129 -7.20 8.43 6.26
C LYS A 129 -7.14 9.16 4.92
N LYS A 130 -5.93 9.47 4.47
CA LYS A 130 -5.71 10.17 3.19
C LYS A 130 -6.44 9.47 2.04
N VAL A 131 -7.14 10.25 1.23
CA VAL A 131 -7.78 9.75 0.01
C VAL A 131 -6.73 9.72 -1.09
N LEU A 132 -6.59 8.58 -1.75
CA LEU A 132 -5.54 8.30 -2.74
C LEU A 132 -6.03 8.45 -4.17
N SER A 133 -7.33 8.25 -4.43
CA SER A 133 -7.93 8.36 -5.76
C SER A 133 -9.33 8.96 -5.71
N ALA A 134 -9.71 9.68 -6.76
CA ALA A 134 -11.08 10.18 -6.97
C ALA A 134 -11.44 10.05 -8.46
N GLU A 135 -12.28 9.07 -8.79
CA GLU A 135 -12.59 8.67 -10.17
C GLU A 135 -14.08 8.78 -10.46
N TRP A 136 -14.40 9.56 -11.49
CA TRP A 136 -15.77 9.71 -11.99
C TRP A 136 -16.25 8.46 -12.72
N ASN A 137 -17.53 8.15 -12.58
CA ASN A 137 -18.16 7.12 -13.40
C ASN A 137 -18.21 7.60 -14.87
N PRO A 138 -17.80 6.78 -15.85
CA PRO A 138 -17.72 7.20 -17.26
C PRO A 138 -19.08 7.25 -17.97
N ALA A 139 -20.14 6.69 -17.37
CA ALA A 139 -21.46 6.56 -17.99
C ALA A 139 -22.56 7.38 -17.28
N VAL A 140 -22.39 7.71 -16.00
CA VAL A 140 -23.42 8.25 -15.12
C VAL A 140 -22.98 9.60 -14.53
N SER A 141 -23.80 10.63 -14.68
CA SER A 141 -23.53 11.93 -14.04
C SER A 141 -23.60 11.83 -12.52
N GLY A 142 -22.77 12.61 -11.83
CA GLY A 142 -22.84 12.73 -10.38
C GLY A 142 -22.26 11.56 -9.58
N ILE A 143 -21.87 10.45 -10.20
CA ILE A 143 -21.31 9.28 -9.49
C ILE A 143 -19.78 9.33 -9.48
N LEU A 144 -19.20 9.21 -8.29
CA LEU A 144 -17.75 9.22 -8.06
C LEU A 144 -17.33 8.11 -7.10
N ALA A 145 -16.20 7.46 -7.35
CA ALA A 145 -15.56 6.53 -6.42
C ALA A 145 -14.30 7.16 -5.84
N SER A 146 -14.13 7.07 -4.53
CA SER A 146 -12.93 7.53 -3.83
C SER A 146 -12.25 6.37 -3.10
N GLY A 147 -10.95 6.19 -3.35
CA GLY A 147 -10.15 5.16 -2.69
C GLY A 147 -9.33 5.74 -1.53
N CYS A 148 -9.47 5.17 -0.34
CA CYS A 148 -8.78 5.60 0.88
C CYS A 148 -7.55 4.72 1.17
N PHE A 149 -6.55 5.30 1.85
CA PHE A 149 -5.38 4.57 2.32
C PHE A 149 -5.69 3.48 3.38
N ASP A 150 -6.85 3.55 4.05
CA ASP A 150 -7.30 2.53 5.01
C ASP A 150 -7.95 1.29 4.37
N GLY A 151 -7.94 1.21 3.03
CA GLY A 151 -8.56 0.13 2.27
C GLY A 151 -10.03 0.37 1.91
N THR A 152 -10.63 1.50 2.29
CA THR A 152 -12.04 1.81 1.98
C THR A 152 -12.18 2.38 0.58
N VAL A 153 -13.06 1.78 -0.22
CA VAL A 153 -13.64 2.38 -1.43
C VAL A 153 -15.00 2.95 -1.04
N ALA A 154 -15.14 4.27 -1.09
CA ALA A 154 -16.42 4.95 -0.88
C ALA A 154 -17.00 5.41 -2.22
N PHE A 155 -18.32 5.28 -2.37
CA PHE A 155 -19.05 5.63 -3.59
C PHE A 155 -20.03 6.77 -3.29
N TRP A 156 -19.92 7.83 -4.07
CA TRP A 156 -20.56 9.10 -3.82
C TRP A 156 -21.55 9.45 -4.92
N ASN A 157 -22.72 9.94 -4.51
CA ASN A 157 -23.56 10.78 -5.34
C ASN A 157 -23.25 12.24 -4.99
N VAL A 158 -22.49 12.93 -5.85
CA VAL A 158 -22.03 14.29 -5.58
C VAL A 158 -23.15 15.33 -5.67
N GLU A 159 -24.25 15.02 -6.37
CA GLU A 159 -25.41 15.93 -6.49
C GLU A 159 -26.19 16.00 -5.16
N LYS A 160 -26.21 14.87 -4.43
CA LYS A 160 -26.86 14.73 -3.11
C LYS A 160 -25.89 14.84 -1.94
N ASN A 161 -24.59 14.93 -2.21
CA ASN A 161 -23.52 14.82 -1.22
C ASN A 161 -23.69 13.60 -0.30
N GLU A 162 -23.95 12.44 -0.92
CA GLU A 162 -24.31 11.20 -0.24
C GLU A 162 -23.27 10.12 -0.51
N ASN A 163 -22.72 9.51 0.54
CA ASN A 163 -21.97 8.25 0.44
C ASN A 163 -22.97 7.08 0.45
N PHE A 164 -23.36 6.60 -0.73
CA PHE A 164 -24.42 5.60 -0.83
C PHE A 164 -23.93 4.17 -0.62
N ALA A 165 -22.62 3.91 -0.78
CA ALA A 165 -22.03 2.60 -0.57
C ALA A 165 -20.56 2.70 -0.17
N SER A 166 -20.11 1.84 0.73
CA SER A 166 -18.70 1.70 1.11
C SER A 166 -18.30 0.23 1.15
N VAL A 167 -17.13 -0.08 0.59
CA VAL A 167 -16.54 -1.42 0.65
C VAL A 167 -15.13 -1.29 1.22
N LYS A 168 -14.87 -1.98 2.33
CA LYS A 168 -13.59 -1.90 3.04
C LYS A 168 -12.76 -3.15 2.87
N PHE A 169 -11.55 -2.98 2.34
CA PHE A 169 -10.52 -4.02 2.29
C PHE A 169 -9.63 -3.96 3.54
N GLN A 170 -8.88 -5.04 3.80
CA GLN A 170 -7.96 -5.10 4.95
C GLN A 170 -6.71 -4.26 4.71
N GLU A 171 -6.21 -4.27 3.48
CA GLU A 171 -4.99 -3.57 3.07
C GLU A 171 -5.27 -2.29 2.30
N SER A 172 -4.28 -1.40 2.26
CA SER A 172 -4.36 -0.12 1.56
C SER A 172 -4.63 -0.28 0.06
N LEU A 173 -5.46 0.60 -0.49
CA LEU A 173 -5.69 0.71 -1.93
C LEU A 173 -4.47 1.30 -2.64
N LEU A 174 -4.23 0.83 -3.86
CA LEU A 174 -3.14 1.27 -4.73
C LEU A 174 -3.66 1.84 -6.04
N SER A 175 -4.79 1.36 -6.55
CA SER A 175 -5.51 1.96 -7.68
C SER A 175 -6.98 1.57 -7.64
N ALA A 176 -7.84 2.39 -8.25
CA ALA A 176 -9.26 2.13 -8.42
C ALA A 176 -9.69 2.71 -9.76
N LYS A 177 -10.39 1.95 -10.61
CA LYS A 177 -10.86 2.36 -11.94
C LYS A 177 -12.22 1.77 -12.27
N TRP A 178 -13.07 2.57 -12.90
CA TRP A 178 -14.39 2.15 -13.39
C TRP A 178 -14.28 1.36 -14.70
N SER A 179 -15.17 0.38 -14.85
CA SER A 179 -15.48 -0.20 -16.16
C SER A 179 -16.05 0.87 -17.08
N TRP A 180 -15.77 0.79 -18.38
CA TRP A 180 -16.39 1.69 -19.36
C TRP A 180 -17.91 1.51 -19.47
N LYS A 181 -18.47 0.41 -18.94
CA LYS A 181 -19.90 0.20 -18.79
C LYS A 181 -20.49 0.94 -17.57
N GLY A 182 -19.64 1.36 -16.64
CA GLY A 182 -20.03 2.14 -15.45
C GLY A 182 -20.77 1.33 -14.38
N ASP A 183 -20.76 0.01 -14.46
CA ASP A 183 -21.44 -0.89 -13.52
C ASP A 183 -20.52 -1.45 -12.43
N LEU A 184 -19.23 -1.63 -12.73
CA LEU A 184 -18.25 -2.21 -11.82
C LEU A 184 -17.03 -1.30 -11.63
N LEU A 185 -16.40 -1.44 -10.46
CA LEU A 185 -15.11 -0.84 -10.15
C LEU A 185 -14.07 -1.95 -9.95
N ALA A 186 -12.87 -1.79 -10.53
CA ALA A 186 -11.72 -2.64 -10.24
C ALA A 186 -10.74 -1.86 -9.37
N CYS A 187 -10.20 -2.49 -8.33
CA CYS A 187 -9.16 -1.90 -7.50
C CYS A 187 -8.06 -2.89 -7.13
N THR A 188 -6.85 -2.38 -6.94
CA THR A 188 -5.71 -3.15 -6.45
C THR A 188 -5.37 -2.75 -5.03
N THR A 189 -5.00 -3.73 -4.21
CA THR A 189 -4.66 -3.57 -2.79
C THR A 189 -3.24 -4.04 -2.50
N LYS A 190 -2.69 -3.63 -1.36
CA LYS A 190 -1.29 -3.90 -0.97
C LYS A 190 -1.00 -5.40 -0.69
N ASP A 191 -2.02 -6.19 -0.41
CA ASP A 191 -1.99 -7.67 -0.35
C ASP A 191 -1.85 -8.34 -1.74
N LYS A 192 -1.62 -7.55 -2.79
CA LYS A 192 -1.44 -8.00 -4.18
C LYS A 192 -2.73 -8.50 -4.83
N ALA A 193 -3.89 -8.25 -4.23
CA ALA A 193 -5.17 -8.62 -4.80
C ALA A 193 -5.64 -7.60 -5.85
N LEU A 194 -6.27 -8.11 -6.90
CA LEU A 194 -7.17 -7.38 -7.78
C LEU A 194 -8.60 -7.72 -7.36
N ASN A 195 -9.37 -6.70 -7.00
CA ASN A 195 -10.73 -6.83 -6.51
C ASN A 195 -11.70 -6.15 -7.49
N ILE A 196 -12.85 -6.78 -7.71
CA ILE A 196 -13.96 -6.24 -8.51
C ILE A 196 -15.12 -5.98 -7.58
N VAL A 197 -15.65 -4.76 -7.63
CA VAL A 197 -16.69 -4.27 -6.73
C VAL A 197 -17.91 -3.87 -7.54
N ASP A 198 -19.08 -4.35 -7.14
CA ASP A 198 -20.36 -3.81 -7.57
C ASP A 198 -20.82 -2.78 -6.53
N PRO A 199 -20.79 -1.48 -6.86
CA PRO A 199 -21.20 -0.41 -5.94
C PRO A 199 -22.70 -0.38 -5.64
N ARG A 200 -23.56 -0.82 -6.57
CA ARG A 200 -25.02 -0.80 -6.36
C ARG A 200 -25.45 -1.92 -5.44
N ALA A 201 -24.76 -3.07 -5.53
CA ALA A 201 -24.93 -4.18 -4.60
C ALA A 201 -24.07 -4.04 -3.32
N ALA A 202 -23.22 -3.00 -3.24
CA ALA A 202 -22.30 -2.75 -2.13
C ALA A 202 -21.44 -3.97 -1.73
N GLN A 203 -20.97 -4.73 -2.72
CA GLN A 203 -20.26 -6.00 -2.47
C GLN A 203 -19.07 -6.21 -3.42
N VAL A 204 -18.10 -7.00 -2.94
CA VAL A 204 -17.00 -7.52 -3.76
C VAL A 204 -17.52 -8.73 -4.54
N VAL A 205 -17.49 -8.66 -5.88
CA VAL A 205 -17.99 -9.71 -6.78
C VAL A 205 -16.88 -10.64 -7.30
N GLY A 206 -15.62 -10.27 -7.11
CA GLY A 206 -14.46 -11.11 -7.44
C GLY A 206 -13.18 -10.58 -6.80
N SER A 207 -12.29 -11.49 -6.41
CA SER A 207 -10.96 -11.15 -5.90
C SER A 207 -9.96 -12.23 -6.30
N VAL A 208 -8.77 -11.83 -6.74
CA VAL A 208 -7.69 -12.74 -7.15
C VAL A 208 -6.32 -12.11 -6.84
N ALA A 209 -5.34 -12.93 -6.44
CA ALA A 209 -3.96 -12.48 -6.38
C ALA A 209 -3.45 -12.22 -7.81
N CYS A 210 -3.08 -10.98 -8.12
CA CYS A 210 -2.80 -10.58 -9.51
C CYS A 210 -1.31 -10.66 -9.88
N HIS A 211 -0.41 -10.43 -8.92
CA HIS A 211 1.03 -10.48 -9.12
C HIS A 211 1.74 -10.93 -7.83
N ASP A 212 2.89 -11.59 -7.94
CA ASP A 212 3.58 -12.21 -6.79
C ASP A 212 4.60 -11.30 -6.09
N GLY A 213 5.02 -10.22 -6.74
CA GLY A 213 5.98 -9.24 -6.24
C GLY A 213 5.43 -8.40 -5.08
N SER A 214 6.33 -7.72 -4.36
CA SER A 214 5.98 -6.94 -3.16
C SER A 214 5.66 -5.48 -3.44
N LYS A 215 5.94 -5.00 -4.65
CA LYS A 215 5.70 -3.61 -5.06
C LYS A 215 4.27 -3.43 -5.56
N ALA A 216 3.85 -2.17 -5.66
CA ALA A 216 2.47 -1.80 -5.96
C ALA A 216 1.98 -2.34 -7.31
N CYS A 217 0.81 -2.96 -7.30
CA CYS A 217 0.05 -3.33 -8.49
C CYS A 217 -0.88 -2.17 -8.89
N LYS A 218 -1.09 -1.97 -10.19
CA LYS A 218 -2.03 -0.98 -10.73
C LYS A 218 -2.96 -1.66 -11.73
N CYS A 219 -4.22 -1.23 -11.81
CA CYS A 219 -5.19 -1.76 -12.76
C CYS A 219 -5.89 -0.68 -13.58
N THR A 220 -6.40 -1.06 -14.74
CA THR A 220 -7.38 -0.31 -15.51
C THR A 220 -8.29 -1.27 -16.28
N TRP A 221 -9.50 -0.85 -16.60
CA TRP A 221 -10.39 -1.64 -17.45
C TRP A 221 -9.98 -1.55 -18.91
N ILE A 222 -10.14 -2.67 -19.62
CA ILE A 222 -9.86 -2.80 -21.06
C ILE A 222 -11.09 -3.35 -21.79
N ASP A 223 -12.28 -2.93 -21.36
CA ASP A 223 -13.56 -3.07 -22.05
C ASP A 223 -13.82 -1.85 -22.98
N GLY A 224 -15.06 -1.38 -23.15
CA GLY A 224 -15.36 -0.32 -24.12
C GLY A 224 -15.36 -0.79 -25.57
N LEU A 225 -15.13 0.11 -26.54
CA LEU A 225 -15.31 -0.16 -27.97
C LEU A 225 -14.28 -1.14 -28.53
N ALA A 226 -12.99 -0.89 -28.28
CA ALA A 226 -11.89 -1.70 -28.78
C ALA A 226 -11.59 -2.92 -27.90
N GLY A 227 -12.06 -2.87 -26.66
CA GLY A 227 -11.77 -3.85 -25.63
C GLY A 227 -12.54 -5.16 -25.72
N ARG A 228 -12.61 -5.83 -24.57
CA ARG A 228 -13.48 -6.99 -24.34
C ARG A 228 -14.26 -6.76 -23.07
N ASP A 229 -15.56 -6.98 -23.14
CA ASP A 229 -16.45 -6.79 -22.01
C ASP A 229 -15.96 -7.61 -20.79
N GLY A 230 -15.97 -6.99 -19.60
CA GLY A 230 -15.54 -7.65 -18.37
C GLY A 230 -14.02 -7.87 -18.26
N HIS A 231 -13.20 -7.32 -19.15
CA HIS A 231 -11.75 -7.51 -19.08
C HIS A 231 -11.04 -6.37 -18.33
N VAL A 232 -10.09 -6.76 -17.48
CA VAL A 232 -9.25 -5.85 -16.69
C VAL A 232 -7.79 -6.10 -17.02
N PHE A 233 -7.00 -5.04 -17.10
CA PHE A 233 -5.55 -5.09 -17.26
C PHE A 233 -4.87 -4.70 -15.95
N THR A 234 -3.85 -5.47 -15.56
CA THR A 234 -3.00 -5.14 -14.42
C THR A 234 -1.54 -5.03 -14.85
N THR A 235 -0.82 -4.17 -14.13
CA THR A 235 0.63 -4.18 -14.09
C THR A 235 1.07 -4.43 -12.65
N GLY A 236 2.14 -5.17 -12.48
CA GLY A 236 2.73 -5.42 -11.18
C GLY A 236 4.14 -5.93 -11.33
N PHE A 237 4.55 -6.73 -10.36
CA PHE A 237 5.90 -7.25 -10.28
C PHE A 237 5.87 -8.76 -10.10
N GLY A 238 6.75 -9.46 -10.79
CA GLY A 238 6.95 -10.89 -10.61
C GLY A 238 7.69 -11.19 -9.31
N LYS A 239 7.87 -12.48 -9.03
CA LYS A 239 8.55 -12.93 -7.80
C LYS A 239 10.02 -12.48 -7.74
N MET A 240 10.66 -12.26 -8.90
CA MET A 240 12.03 -11.75 -9.01
C MET A 240 12.07 -10.21 -9.13
N GLN A 241 10.95 -9.52 -8.88
CA GLN A 241 10.80 -8.06 -8.93
C GLN A 241 11.02 -7.46 -10.34
N GLU A 242 10.90 -8.27 -11.38
CA GLU A 242 10.66 -7.85 -12.75
C GLU A 242 9.27 -7.24 -12.90
N ARG A 243 9.10 -6.23 -13.75
CA ARG A 243 7.78 -5.68 -14.08
C ARG A 243 7.09 -6.61 -15.04
N GLU A 244 5.81 -6.83 -14.82
CA GLU A 244 4.97 -7.70 -15.64
C GLU A 244 3.56 -7.14 -15.77
N MET A 245 2.79 -7.74 -16.67
CA MET A 245 1.40 -7.38 -16.94
C MET A 245 0.54 -8.61 -17.12
N ALA A 246 -0.75 -8.45 -16.83
CA ALA A 246 -1.75 -9.48 -17.03
C ALA A 246 -3.08 -8.91 -17.54
N ILE A 247 -3.81 -9.72 -18.29
CA ILE A 247 -5.20 -9.50 -18.69
C ILE A 247 -6.07 -10.53 -17.97
N TRP A 248 -7.17 -10.07 -17.40
CA TRP A 248 -8.09 -10.86 -16.60
C TRP A 248 -9.49 -10.77 -17.20
N ASP A 249 -10.21 -11.89 -17.25
CA ASP A 249 -11.65 -11.92 -17.51
C ASP A 249 -12.36 -12.04 -16.17
N THR A 250 -13.16 -11.05 -15.78
CA THR A 250 -13.86 -11.05 -14.48
C THR A 250 -14.90 -12.17 -14.37
N ARG A 251 -15.29 -12.81 -15.47
CA ARG A 251 -16.17 -13.99 -15.48
C ARG A 251 -15.41 -15.30 -15.29
N LYS A 252 -14.10 -15.29 -15.53
CA LYS A 252 -13.17 -16.43 -15.39
C LYS A 252 -11.93 -15.95 -14.65
N PHE A 253 -12.15 -15.60 -13.39
CA PHE A 253 -11.22 -14.81 -12.58
C PHE A 253 -10.26 -15.66 -11.74
N ASP A 254 -10.01 -16.91 -12.15
CA ASP A 254 -9.11 -17.84 -11.48
C ASP A 254 -7.65 -17.71 -11.94
N LYS A 255 -7.42 -17.22 -13.16
CA LYS A 255 -6.09 -17.07 -13.76
C LYS A 255 -6.07 -16.00 -14.85
N PRO A 256 -4.89 -15.44 -15.18
CA PRO A 256 -4.80 -14.48 -16.27
C PRO A 256 -5.12 -15.14 -17.62
N VAL A 257 -5.88 -14.43 -18.46
CA VAL A 257 -6.12 -14.77 -19.88
C VAL A 257 -4.82 -14.63 -20.67
N TYR A 258 -4.01 -13.64 -20.31
CA TYR A 258 -2.70 -13.38 -20.87
C TYR A 258 -1.80 -12.82 -19.77
N HIS A 259 -0.53 -13.25 -19.75
CA HIS A 259 0.49 -12.75 -18.83
C HIS A 259 1.81 -12.59 -19.61
N ALA A 260 2.56 -11.53 -19.33
CA ALA A 260 3.88 -11.34 -19.91
C ALA A 260 4.78 -10.44 -19.05
N GLU A 261 6.07 -10.74 -19.05
CA GLU A 261 7.12 -9.85 -18.53
C GLU A 261 7.24 -8.60 -19.41
N ILE A 262 7.48 -7.46 -18.76
CA ILE A 262 7.71 -6.17 -19.40
C ILE A 262 9.22 -5.89 -19.46
N ASP A 263 9.87 -5.73 -18.30
CA ASP A 263 11.30 -5.44 -18.12
C ASP A 263 11.68 -5.51 -16.62
N ARG A 264 12.88 -5.06 -16.25
CA ARG A 264 13.37 -5.03 -14.84
C ARG A 264 13.38 -3.64 -14.21
N GLY A 265 12.52 -2.73 -14.65
CA GLY A 265 12.36 -1.40 -14.06
C GLY A 265 11.86 -1.45 -12.62
N SER A 266 12.09 -0.39 -11.84
CA SER A 266 11.75 -0.37 -10.42
C SER A 266 10.41 0.28 -10.10
N SER A 267 9.93 1.18 -10.96
CA SER A 267 8.72 1.98 -10.76
C SER A 267 7.44 1.23 -11.12
N PRO A 268 6.39 1.29 -10.27
CA PRO A 268 5.06 0.83 -10.65
C PRO A 268 4.59 1.50 -11.94
N LEU A 269 4.03 0.70 -12.84
CA LEU A 269 3.53 1.17 -14.12
C LEU A 269 2.06 1.56 -13.98
N TYR A 270 1.68 2.67 -14.57
CA TYR A 270 0.30 3.15 -14.60
C TYR A 270 -0.27 2.84 -15.99
N PRO A 271 -1.22 1.90 -16.11
CA PRO A 271 -1.82 1.57 -17.38
C PRO A 271 -2.89 2.59 -17.78
N ILE A 272 -2.77 3.16 -18.97
CA ILE A 272 -3.75 4.07 -19.58
C ILE A 272 -4.30 3.41 -20.83
N PHE A 273 -5.61 3.18 -20.85
CA PHE A 273 -6.29 2.53 -21.96
C PHE A 273 -7.13 3.52 -22.76
N ASP A 274 -6.85 3.61 -24.06
CA ASP A 274 -7.68 4.28 -25.05
C ASP A 274 -8.74 3.31 -25.55
N GLU A 275 -9.92 3.39 -24.96
CA GLU A 275 -11.03 2.48 -25.26
C GLU A 275 -11.52 2.53 -26.70
N THR A 276 -11.24 3.64 -27.41
CA THR A 276 -11.72 3.84 -28.77
C THR A 276 -10.86 3.12 -29.80
N THR A 277 -9.54 3.03 -29.58
CA THR A 277 -8.59 2.41 -30.53
C THR A 277 -7.94 1.12 -30.01
N GLY A 278 -8.03 0.88 -28.70
CA GLY A 278 -7.40 -0.25 -28.03
C GLY A 278 -5.94 0.01 -27.65
N MET A 279 -5.43 1.23 -27.83
CA MET A 279 -4.07 1.57 -27.40
C MET A 279 -3.95 1.53 -25.88
N LEU A 280 -2.93 0.84 -25.39
CA LEU A 280 -2.63 0.65 -23.97
C LEU A 280 -1.22 1.11 -23.68
N TYR A 281 -1.11 2.23 -22.98
CA TYR A 281 0.16 2.86 -22.60
C TYR A 281 0.50 2.46 -21.17
N VAL A 282 1.75 2.07 -20.90
CA VAL A 282 2.23 1.81 -19.54
C VAL A 282 3.40 2.73 -19.24
N CYS A 283 3.19 3.67 -18.32
CA CYS A 283 4.19 4.68 -17.95
C CYS A 283 4.49 4.60 -16.45
N GLY A 284 5.76 4.63 -16.06
CA GLY A 284 6.20 4.64 -14.66
C GLY A 284 6.72 6.01 -14.26
N LYS A 285 6.33 6.51 -13.07
CA LYS A 285 6.96 7.71 -12.51
C LYS A 285 8.44 7.41 -12.21
N GLY A 286 9.34 8.25 -12.72
CA GLY A 286 10.79 8.06 -12.66
C GLY A 286 11.38 7.41 -13.91
N ASP A 287 10.58 6.77 -14.77
CA ASP A 287 11.07 6.24 -16.03
C ASP A 287 11.29 7.36 -17.05
N SER A 288 12.25 7.21 -17.95
CA SER A 288 12.45 8.12 -19.07
C SER A 288 11.81 7.63 -20.39
N SER A 289 11.06 6.52 -20.31
CA SER A 289 10.38 5.88 -21.44
C SER A 289 8.93 5.56 -21.08
N CYS A 290 8.05 5.52 -22.08
CA CYS A 290 6.70 4.98 -21.95
C CYS A 290 6.43 4.06 -23.15
N ARG A 291 6.13 2.80 -22.88
CA ARG A 291 5.87 1.77 -23.89
C ARG A 291 4.39 1.58 -24.10
N TYR A 292 4.01 1.19 -25.29
CA TYR A 292 2.60 1.05 -25.64
C TYR A 292 2.32 -0.15 -26.54
N TYR A 293 1.14 -0.69 -26.31
CA TYR A 293 0.61 -1.90 -26.94
C TYR A 293 -0.73 -1.56 -27.56
N GLN A 294 -1.22 -2.41 -28.46
CA GLN A 294 -2.60 -2.38 -28.89
C GLN A 294 -3.31 -3.66 -28.47
N TYR A 295 -4.40 -3.52 -27.74
CA TYR A 295 -5.36 -4.59 -27.48
C TYR A 295 -6.41 -4.58 -28.58
N HIS A 296 -6.33 -5.53 -29.49
CA HIS A 296 -7.20 -5.59 -30.66
C HIS A 296 -7.55 -7.03 -31.01
N GLY A 297 -8.84 -7.32 -31.21
CA GLY A 297 -9.30 -8.68 -31.48
C GLY A 297 -9.12 -9.64 -30.30
N GLY A 298 -9.00 -9.13 -29.06
CA GLY A 298 -8.72 -9.94 -27.86
C GLY A 298 -7.24 -10.30 -27.67
N THR A 299 -6.34 -9.77 -28.50
CA THR A 299 -4.90 -10.02 -28.41
C THR A 299 -4.15 -8.71 -28.15
N LEU A 300 -3.21 -8.75 -27.20
CA LEU A 300 -2.30 -7.64 -26.92
C LEU A 300 -1.05 -7.74 -27.81
N ARG A 301 -0.69 -6.65 -28.48
CA ARG A 301 0.49 -6.59 -29.37
C ARG A 301 1.35 -5.39 -29.02
N SER A 302 2.66 -5.59 -28.90
CA SER A 302 3.60 -4.46 -28.74
C SER A 302 3.62 -3.62 -30.01
N VAL A 303 3.55 -2.30 -29.87
CA VAL A 303 3.59 -1.38 -31.00
C VAL A 303 4.95 -0.69 -31.04
N ASP A 304 5.25 0.18 -30.08
CA ASP A 304 6.55 0.86 -29.93
C ASP A 304 6.68 1.47 -28.51
N ALA A 305 7.66 2.34 -28.30
CA ALA A 305 7.86 3.08 -27.06
C ALA A 305 8.41 4.49 -27.30
N TYR A 306 7.90 5.45 -26.53
CA TYR A 306 8.51 6.75 -26.34
C TYR A 306 9.79 6.59 -25.50
N ARG A 307 10.88 7.24 -25.91
CA ARG A 307 12.15 7.22 -25.19
C ARG A 307 12.72 8.63 -25.10
N SER A 308 13.23 8.98 -23.93
CA SER A 308 13.89 10.24 -23.66
C SER A 308 15.01 10.05 -22.63
N SER A 309 15.82 11.09 -22.41
CA SER A 309 16.83 11.13 -21.34
C SER A 309 16.30 11.75 -20.04
N VAL A 310 15.05 12.23 -20.03
CA VAL A 310 14.47 12.97 -18.90
C VAL A 310 13.39 12.12 -18.22
N PRO A 311 13.43 11.89 -16.91
CA PRO A 311 12.41 11.14 -16.19
C PRO A 311 11.02 11.78 -16.22
N ILE A 312 9.97 10.96 -16.25
CA ILE A 312 8.58 11.36 -16.03
C ILE A 312 8.37 11.59 -14.53
N LYS A 313 8.04 12.81 -14.09
CA LYS A 313 7.71 13.07 -12.67
C LYS A 313 6.25 12.77 -12.36
N ASN A 314 5.37 13.38 -13.13
CA ASN A 314 3.94 13.12 -13.18
C ASN A 314 3.52 13.14 -14.64
N PHE A 315 2.36 12.58 -14.96
CA PHE A 315 1.83 12.63 -16.30
C PHE A 315 0.31 12.52 -16.31
N CYS A 316 -0.31 12.86 -17.42
CA CYS A 316 -1.67 12.46 -17.76
C CYS A 316 -1.81 12.32 -19.27
N PHE A 317 -2.95 11.82 -19.72
CA PHE A 317 -3.33 11.80 -21.12
C PHE A 317 -4.52 12.73 -21.33
N ILE A 318 -4.55 13.40 -22.48
CA ILE A 318 -5.72 14.20 -22.87
C ILE A 318 -6.87 13.28 -23.32
N PRO A 319 -8.14 13.71 -23.21
CA PRO A 319 -9.26 12.95 -23.73
C PRO A 319 -9.21 12.82 -25.26
N LYS A 320 -9.88 11.79 -25.80
CA LYS A 320 -9.97 11.55 -27.25
C LYS A 320 -10.48 12.77 -28.02
N LEU A 321 -11.43 13.51 -27.46
CA LEU A 321 -12.02 14.71 -28.10
C LEU A 321 -11.03 15.88 -28.26
N ALA A 322 -9.87 15.83 -27.59
CA ALA A 322 -8.87 16.90 -27.59
C ALA A 322 -7.68 16.63 -28.55
N VAL A 323 -7.65 15.47 -29.20
CA VAL A 323 -6.55 15.09 -30.09
C VAL A 323 -6.63 15.88 -31.40
N ASP A 324 -5.47 16.13 -31.99
CA ASP A 324 -5.35 16.78 -33.29
C ASP A 324 -5.56 15.76 -34.42
N GLN A 325 -6.80 15.69 -34.90
CA GLN A 325 -7.21 14.72 -35.91
C GLN A 325 -6.54 14.92 -37.28
N MET A 326 -6.14 16.17 -37.61
CA MET A 326 -5.50 16.46 -38.89
C MET A 326 -4.09 15.88 -38.96
N ARG A 327 -3.40 15.79 -37.81
CA ARG A 327 -2.06 15.19 -37.73
C ARG A 327 -2.06 13.68 -37.52
N ALA A 328 -3.21 13.01 -37.65
CA ALA A 328 -3.36 11.59 -37.30
C ALA A 328 -2.90 11.27 -35.86
N GLU A 329 -3.04 12.23 -34.94
CA GLU A 329 -2.78 12.02 -33.53
C GLU A 329 -3.94 11.24 -32.91
N ILE A 330 -3.64 10.15 -32.21
CA ILE A 330 -4.64 9.34 -31.52
C ILE A 330 -4.56 9.46 -30.00
N GLY A 331 -3.47 10.00 -29.46
CA GLY A 331 -3.33 10.26 -28.04
C GLY A 331 -2.23 11.29 -27.80
N ARG A 332 -2.30 11.98 -26.66
CA ARG A 332 -1.26 12.91 -26.23
C ARG A 332 -1.02 12.75 -24.74
N MET A 333 0.24 12.53 -24.36
CA MET A 333 0.67 12.56 -22.97
C MET A 333 1.16 13.97 -22.63
N LEU A 334 0.79 14.48 -21.46
CA LEU A 334 1.40 15.66 -20.86
C LEU A 334 2.39 15.16 -19.81
N LYS A 335 3.69 15.25 -20.11
CA LYS A 335 4.78 14.76 -19.26
C LYS A 335 5.32 15.90 -18.41
N GLN A 336 5.26 15.78 -17.09
CA GLN A 336 6.00 16.69 -16.21
C GLN A 336 7.48 16.33 -16.21
N GLU A 337 8.30 17.28 -16.60
CA GLU A 337 9.75 17.22 -16.50
C GLU A 337 10.22 18.14 -15.38
N ASN A 338 10.93 17.58 -14.41
CA ASN A 338 11.36 18.28 -13.19
C ASN A 338 10.16 18.94 -12.47
N GLY A 339 10.30 20.19 -12.04
CA GLY A 339 9.27 20.97 -11.37
C GLY A 339 8.81 22.20 -12.15
N ASN A 340 9.16 22.32 -13.44
CA ASN A 340 8.97 23.57 -14.18
C ASN A 340 8.51 23.43 -15.63
N VAL A 341 8.40 22.21 -16.15
CA VAL A 341 8.01 21.95 -17.55
C VAL A 341 6.90 20.91 -17.62
N LEU A 342 5.87 21.20 -18.43
CA LEU A 342 5.00 20.17 -19.01
C LEU A 342 5.33 20.03 -20.50
N GLN A 343 5.80 18.85 -20.88
CA GLN A 343 6.18 18.47 -22.23
C GLN A 343 5.06 17.63 -22.88
N PRO A 344 4.37 18.14 -23.91
CA PRO A 344 3.42 17.34 -24.68
C PRO A 344 4.15 16.32 -25.55
N ILE A 345 3.65 15.08 -25.56
CA ILE A 345 4.11 13.99 -26.42
C ILE A 345 2.90 13.47 -27.20
N SER A 346 2.89 13.67 -28.52
CA SER A 346 1.87 13.12 -29.41
C SER A 346 2.17 11.68 -29.76
N PHE A 347 1.14 10.85 -29.86
CA PHE A 347 1.22 9.51 -30.43
C PHE A 347 0.49 9.52 -31.78
N ILE A 348 1.24 9.36 -32.86
CA ILE A 348 0.80 9.65 -34.23
C ILE A 348 0.92 8.40 -35.09
N VAL A 349 -0.15 8.09 -35.84
CA VAL A 349 -0.12 7.02 -36.84
C VAL A 349 0.51 7.57 -38.11
N PRO A 350 1.64 7.01 -38.58
CA PRO A 350 2.31 7.51 -39.77
C PRO A 350 1.43 7.24 -41.00
N ARG A 351 1.08 8.32 -41.72
CA ARG A 351 0.30 8.29 -42.96
C ARG A 351 1.04 9.02 -44.07
N LYS A 352 0.82 8.57 -45.32
CA LYS A 352 1.43 9.18 -46.50
C LYS A 352 0.94 10.63 -46.70
N ASN A 353 -0.36 10.85 -46.49
CA ASN A 353 -1.02 12.14 -46.62
C ASN A 353 -1.26 12.71 -45.22
N GLN A 354 -0.32 13.51 -44.72
CA GLN A 354 -0.36 14.06 -43.35
C GLN A 354 -1.25 15.30 -43.21
N ASP A 355 -1.76 15.81 -44.32
CA ASP A 355 -2.58 17.02 -44.46
C ASP A 355 -4.06 16.70 -44.69
N VAL A 356 -4.42 15.41 -44.71
CA VAL A 356 -5.79 14.93 -44.96
C VAL A 356 -6.33 14.24 -43.73
N PHE A 357 -7.61 14.47 -43.43
CA PHE A 357 -8.31 13.79 -42.35
C PHE A 357 -8.37 12.27 -42.57
N GLN A 358 -7.82 11.51 -41.62
CA GLN A 358 -7.73 10.06 -41.67
C GLN A 358 -8.93 9.45 -40.94
N ALA A 359 -10.08 9.43 -41.61
CA ALA A 359 -11.36 9.07 -40.99
C ALA A 359 -11.37 7.68 -40.31
N ASP A 360 -10.62 6.71 -40.86
CA ASP A 360 -10.55 5.35 -40.35
C ASP A 360 -9.85 5.23 -38.99
N LEU A 361 -9.10 6.24 -38.56
CA LEU A 361 -8.44 6.25 -37.24
C LEU A 361 -9.37 6.70 -36.11
N TYR A 362 -10.54 7.25 -36.42
CA TYR A 362 -11.41 7.90 -35.45
C TYR A 362 -12.80 7.25 -35.43
N PRO A 363 -12.93 6.04 -34.85
CA PRO A 363 -14.22 5.50 -34.41
C PRO A 363 -14.96 6.48 -33.49
N PRO A 364 -16.29 6.30 -33.31
CA PRO A 364 -17.07 7.11 -32.39
C PRO A 364 -16.47 7.13 -30.96
N ALA A 365 -15.92 8.28 -30.57
CA ALA A 365 -15.27 8.50 -29.28
C ALA A 365 -16.29 8.71 -28.16
N PRO A 366 -15.95 8.49 -26.88
CA PRO A 366 -16.80 8.85 -25.75
C PRO A 366 -17.19 10.33 -25.82
N ASP A 367 -18.49 10.61 -25.74
CA ASP A 367 -19.00 11.98 -25.76
C ASP A 367 -19.04 12.57 -24.34
N VAL A 368 -19.17 13.89 -24.25
CA VAL A 368 -19.31 14.64 -22.98
C VAL A 368 -20.73 14.61 -22.41
N GLU A 369 -21.57 13.67 -22.88
CA GLU A 369 -22.94 13.51 -22.42
C GLU A 369 -23.10 12.21 -21.63
N PRO A 370 -23.64 12.25 -20.40
CA PRO A 370 -23.90 11.05 -19.63
C PRO A 370 -24.93 10.18 -20.35
N SER A 371 -24.71 8.87 -20.32
CA SER A 371 -25.66 7.91 -20.89
C SER A 371 -26.89 7.75 -20.00
N MET A 372 -26.73 7.90 -18.69
CA MET A 372 -27.74 7.69 -17.65
C MET A 372 -27.67 8.79 -16.59
N THR A 373 -28.80 9.07 -15.96
CA THR A 373 -28.82 9.81 -14.69
C THR A 373 -28.48 8.87 -13.52
N ALA A 374 -28.16 9.43 -12.36
CA ALA A 374 -27.94 8.65 -11.14
C ALA A 374 -29.16 7.77 -10.81
N GLU A 375 -30.38 8.30 -10.94
CA GLU A 375 -31.64 7.58 -10.66
C GLU A 375 -31.87 6.40 -11.60
N GLU A 376 -31.61 6.55 -12.89
CA GLU A 376 -31.69 5.45 -13.87
C GLU A 376 -30.69 4.34 -13.53
N TRP A 377 -29.46 4.73 -13.18
CA TRP A 377 -28.41 3.79 -12.82
C TRP A 377 -28.72 3.03 -11.51
N PHE A 378 -29.26 3.71 -10.49
CA PHE A 378 -29.71 3.08 -9.24
C PHE A 378 -30.90 2.12 -9.44
N LYS A 379 -31.72 2.32 -10.48
CA LYS A 379 -32.76 1.35 -10.90
C LYS A 379 -32.19 0.10 -11.58
N GLY A 380 -30.86 0.02 -11.74
CA GLY A 380 -30.16 -1.12 -12.34
C GLY A 380 -29.95 -1.00 -13.85
N GLU A 381 -30.17 0.18 -14.44
CA GLU A 381 -29.87 0.40 -15.85
C GLU A 381 -28.36 0.39 -16.12
N ASN A 382 -27.99 -0.04 -17.33
CA ASN A 382 -26.60 -0.13 -17.79
C ASN A 382 -26.49 0.26 -19.27
N LYS A 383 -26.95 1.46 -19.62
CA LYS A 383 -26.84 1.98 -20.99
C LYS A 383 -25.36 2.19 -21.33
N ALA A 384 -24.96 1.83 -22.55
CA ALA A 384 -23.60 2.09 -23.01
C ALA A 384 -23.34 3.60 -23.08
N ILE A 385 -22.08 4.01 -22.88
CA ILE A 385 -21.67 5.42 -22.98
C ILE A 385 -22.09 6.03 -24.32
N ARG A 386 -22.48 7.31 -24.30
CA ARG A 386 -22.77 8.04 -25.53
C ARG A 386 -21.47 8.26 -26.30
N ARG A 387 -21.58 8.24 -27.63
CA ARG A 387 -20.43 8.36 -28.52
C ARG A 387 -20.68 9.39 -29.60
N ARG A 388 -19.61 10.08 -29.98
CA ARG A 388 -19.58 11.09 -31.03
C ARG A 388 -18.50 10.76 -32.05
N SER A 389 -18.88 10.72 -33.33
CA SER A 389 -17.92 10.72 -34.43
C SER A 389 -17.43 12.15 -34.65
N VAL A 390 -16.25 12.48 -34.13
CA VAL A 390 -15.64 13.80 -34.29
C VAL A 390 -14.95 13.88 -35.65
N LYS A 391 -15.18 14.98 -36.36
CA LYS A 391 -14.43 15.37 -37.55
C LYS A 391 -13.69 16.70 -37.32
N PRO A 392 -12.61 16.97 -38.08
CA PRO A 392 -11.88 18.23 -37.95
C PRO A 392 -12.79 19.42 -38.21
N GLY A 393 -12.76 20.40 -37.32
CA GLY A 393 -13.61 21.59 -37.37
C GLY A 393 -14.93 21.47 -36.58
N ASP A 394 -15.28 20.28 -36.08
CA ASP A 394 -16.41 20.13 -35.17
C ASP A 394 -16.10 20.82 -33.84
N VAL A 395 -16.90 21.82 -33.47
CA VAL A 395 -16.81 22.45 -32.15
C VAL A 395 -17.52 21.54 -31.15
N VAL A 396 -16.75 20.86 -30.31
CA VAL A 396 -17.28 20.10 -29.18
C VAL A 396 -17.72 21.09 -28.10
N SER A 397 -18.95 21.59 -28.22
CA SER A 397 -19.60 22.37 -27.17
C SER A 397 -20.04 21.43 -26.05
N ALA A 398 -19.16 21.19 -25.06
CA ALA A 398 -19.65 20.83 -23.74
C ALA A 398 -20.45 22.03 -23.23
N GLN A 399 -21.78 21.91 -23.15
CA GLN A 399 -22.58 22.96 -22.56
C GLN A 399 -22.13 23.14 -21.10
N PRO A 400 -21.95 24.38 -20.62
CA PRO A 400 -21.79 24.65 -19.20
C PRO A 400 -23.12 24.37 -18.51
N ARG A 401 -23.46 23.08 -18.34
CA ARG A 401 -24.57 22.71 -17.47
C ARG A 401 -24.03 22.75 -16.04
N ARG A 402 -24.54 23.70 -15.26
CA ARG A 402 -24.34 23.72 -13.82
C ARG A 402 -24.77 22.36 -13.28
N MET A 403 -23.83 21.64 -12.67
CA MET A 403 -24.19 20.55 -11.77
C MET A 403 -24.93 21.22 -10.59
N THR A 404 -26.25 21.10 -10.55
CA THR A 404 -27.05 21.63 -9.45
C THR A 404 -26.88 20.69 -8.26
N VAL A 405 -25.91 21.02 -7.41
CA VAL A 405 -25.88 20.46 -6.06
C VAL A 405 -27.10 21.04 -5.34
N ASP A 406 -27.96 20.19 -4.80
CA ASP A 406 -29.16 20.64 -4.10
C ASP A 406 -28.74 21.37 -2.81
N THR A 407 -28.62 22.69 -2.87
CA THR A 407 -28.18 23.53 -1.76
C THR A 407 -29.14 23.48 -0.58
N ALA A 408 -30.42 23.12 -0.79
CA ALA A 408 -31.37 22.91 0.30
C ALA A 408 -31.11 21.57 1.01
N CYS A 409 -30.78 20.50 0.27
CA CYS A 409 -30.32 19.23 0.83
C CYS A 409 -28.96 19.39 1.54
N VAL A 410 -27.99 20.09 0.94
CA VAL A 410 -26.67 20.35 1.55
C VAL A 410 -26.78 21.21 2.81
N ALA A 411 -27.64 22.24 2.81
CA ALA A 411 -27.91 23.05 3.98
C ALA A 411 -28.68 22.27 5.06
N ALA A 412 -29.62 21.41 4.69
CA ALA A 412 -30.37 20.56 5.62
C ALA A 412 -29.49 19.45 6.22
N VAL A 413 -28.57 18.86 5.45
CA VAL A 413 -27.57 17.90 5.93
C VAL A 413 -26.54 18.62 6.83
N ALA A 414 -26.09 19.82 6.47
CA ALA A 414 -25.21 20.64 7.31
C ALA A 414 -25.89 21.13 8.61
N GLN A 415 -27.19 21.46 8.59
CA GLN A 415 -27.96 21.86 9.77
C GLN A 415 -28.42 20.68 10.63
N ALA A 416 -28.74 19.53 10.03
CA ALA A 416 -29.08 18.30 10.76
C ALA A 416 -27.85 17.66 11.41
N HIS A 417 -26.68 17.71 10.75
CA HIS A 417 -25.42 17.28 11.35
C HIS A 417 -24.91 18.30 12.37
N GLY A 418 -25.16 19.61 12.22
CA GLY A 418 -24.71 20.62 13.17
C GLY A 418 -25.40 20.58 14.55
N ALA A 419 -26.67 20.17 14.63
CA ALA A 419 -27.43 20.19 15.88
C ALA A 419 -27.57 18.81 16.55
N ALA A 420 -27.58 17.72 15.78
CA ALA A 420 -27.64 16.35 16.33
C ALA A 420 -26.25 15.77 16.63
N ALA A 421 -25.22 16.11 15.84
CA ALA A 421 -23.86 15.61 16.07
C ALA A 421 -23.25 16.20 17.34
N ASP A 422 -23.56 17.43 17.75
CA ASP A 422 -22.99 18.01 18.97
C ASP A 422 -23.49 17.35 20.27
N SER A 423 -24.72 16.82 20.31
CA SER A 423 -25.23 16.13 21.51
C SER A 423 -24.84 14.65 21.55
N GLN A 424 -24.78 14.00 20.38
CA GLN A 424 -24.46 12.58 20.27
C GLN A 424 -22.95 12.35 20.29
N ALA A 425 -22.15 13.21 19.64
CA ALA A 425 -20.70 13.19 19.74
C ALA A 425 -20.20 13.58 21.12
N LEU A 426 -20.90 14.43 21.88
CA LEU A 426 -20.54 14.74 23.27
C LEU A 426 -20.82 13.55 24.21
N GLN A 427 -21.91 12.81 24.00
CA GLN A 427 -22.20 11.57 24.72
C GLN A 427 -21.24 10.45 24.35
N GLU A 428 -20.90 10.31 23.06
CA GLU A 428 -19.89 9.36 22.59
C GLU A 428 -18.51 9.73 23.12
N LEU A 429 -18.09 11.01 23.08
CA LEU A 429 -16.84 11.47 23.69
C LEU A 429 -16.81 11.19 25.20
N GLN A 430 -17.91 11.41 25.91
CA GLN A 430 -17.98 11.13 27.35
C GLN A 430 -17.85 9.63 27.65
N SER A 431 -18.46 8.78 26.82
CA SER A 431 -18.32 7.32 26.93
C SER A 431 -16.91 6.83 26.57
N GLU A 432 -16.28 7.47 25.57
CA GLU A 432 -14.96 7.14 25.06
C GLU A 432 -13.88 7.62 26.05
N VAL A 433 -14.04 8.79 26.66
CA VAL A 433 -13.21 9.28 27.77
C VAL A 433 -13.34 8.40 29.01
N ALA A 434 -14.54 7.88 29.32
CA ALA A 434 -14.72 6.92 30.42
C ALA A 434 -14.02 5.58 30.13
N SER A 435 -14.11 5.08 28.89
CA SER A 435 -13.40 3.89 28.44
C SER A 435 -11.87 4.08 28.49
N LEU A 436 -11.37 5.22 28.03
CA LEU A 436 -9.95 5.57 28.07
C LEU A 436 -9.41 5.68 29.51
N LYS A 437 -10.20 6.20 30.45
CA LYS A 437 -9.84 6.22 31.88
C LYS A 437 -9.75 4.81 32.49
N ALA A 438 -10.63 3.90 32.11
CA ALA A 438 -10.58 2.50 32.54
C ALA A 438 -9.33 1.79 31.98
N GLN A 439 -9.00 2.04 30.71
CA GLN A 439 -7.81 1.50 30.08
C GLN A 439 -6.50 2.04 30.69
N LEU A 440 -6.46 3.32 31.08
CA LEU A 440 -5.32 3.92 31.77
C LEU A 440 -5.03 3.23 33.12
N THR A 441 -6.09 2.85 33.84
CA THR A 441 -5.98 2.16 35.14
C THR A 441 -5.39 0.74 34.97
N GLU A 442 -5.74 0.05 33.88
CA GLU A 442 -5.17 -1.26 33.56
C GLU A 442 -3.70 -1.17 33.10
N LEU A 443 -3.34 -0.07 32.44
CA LEU A 443 -1.99 0.26 32.00
C LEU A 443 -1.03 0.43 33.19
N ASP A 444 -1.46 1.16 34.22
CA ASP A 444 -0.69 1.36 35.45
C ASP A 444 -0.50 0.03 36.22
N ARG A 445 -1.48 -0.87 36.15
CA ARG A 445 -1.37 -2.22 36.70
C ARG A 445 -0.33 -3.06 35.94
N LEU A 446 -0.40 -3.07 34.61
CA LEU A 446 0.55 -3.82 33.76
C LEU A 446 1.98 -3.28 33.84
N ARG A 447 2.16 -1.96 34.07
CA ARG A 447 3.47 -1.36 34.34
C ARG A 447 4.06 -1.89 35.65
N LYS A 448 3.29 -1.97 36.73
CA LYS A 448 3.75 -2.55 38.00
C LYS A 448 4.11 -4.02 37.87
N GLU A 449 3.30 -4.81 37.16
CA GLU A 449 3.62 -6.22 36.88
C GLU A 449 4.93 -6.36 36.07
N ASN A 450 5.20 -5.47 35.11
CA ASN A 450 6.45 -5.47 34.34
C ASN A 450 7.68 -5.03 35.14
N GLU A 451 7.55 -4.08 36.06
CA GLU A 451 8.64 -3.70 36.97
C GLU A 451 8.98 -4.84 37.96
N GLU A 452 7.96 -5.54 38.46
CA GLU A 452 8.14 -6.75 39.28
C GLU A 452 8.83 -7.88 38.50
N LEU A 453 8.45 -8.09 37.23
CA LEU A 453 9.10 -9.07 36.34
C LEU A 453 10.56 -8.70 36.02
N LYS A 454 10.87 -7.41 35.82
CA LYS A 454 12.25 -6.93 35.62
C LYS A 454 13.11 -7.09 36.88
N ALA A 455 12.54 -6.87 38.07
CA ALA A 455 13.23 -7.09 39.35
C ALA A 455 13.56 -8.58 39.59
N ASN A 456 12.69 -9.49 39.13
CA ASN A 456 12.90 -10.94 39.21
C ASN A 456 13.86 -11.49 38.13
N GLY A 457 14.23 -10.71 37.10
CA GLY A 457 15.18 -11.09 36.04
C GLY A 457 16.67 -11.09 36.46
N GLY A 458 16.97 -10.78 37.73
CA GLY A 458 18.34 -10.74 38.27
C GLY A 458 19.07 -12.09 38.29
N ASP A 459 18.36 -13.22 38.20
CA ASP A 459 18.94 -14.57 38.30
C ASP A 459 19.57 -15.09 37.00
N THR A 460 19.47 -14.35 35.90
CA THR A 460 20.00 -14.78 34.60
C THR A 460 21.53 -14.94 34.61
N ALA A 461 22.25 -14.16 35.42
CA ALA A 461 23.71 -14.25 35.54
C ALA A 461 24.16 -15.47 36.37
N ALA A 462 23.41 -15.84 37.41
CA ALA A 462 23.68 -17.01 38.24
C ALA A 462 23.44 -18.32 37.46
N LEU A 463 22.37 -18.39 36.68
CA LEU A 463 22.06 -19.54 35.81
C LEU A 463 23.08 -19.73 34.68
N LEU A 464 23.69 -18.65 34.19
CA LEU A 464 24.74 -18.71 33.17
C LEU A 464 26.06 -19.25 33.74
N GLN A 465 26.36 -18.91 35.00
CA GLN A 465 27.51 -19.42 35.74
C GLN A 465 27.34 -20.92 36.08
N GLU A 466 26.15 -21.33 36.52
CA GLU A 466 25.83 -22.74 36.78
C GLU A 466 25.90 -23.60 35.50
N ASN A 467 25.47 -23.06 34.35
CA ASN A 467 25.62 -23.73 33.04
C ASN A 467 27.08 -23.89 32.60
N GLN A 468 27.97 -22.95 32.96
CA GLN A 468 29.40 -23.05 32.67
C GLN A 468 30.07 -24.12 33.55
N GLU A 469 29.70 -24.21 34.83
CA GLU A 469 30.18 -25.25 35.74
C GLU A 469 29.71 -26.66 35.32
N LEU A 470 28.46 -26.80 34.85
CA LEU A 470 27.95 -28.07 34.33
C LEU A 470 28.68 -28.55 33.07
N LYS A 471 29.09 -27.63 32.18
CA LYS A 471 29.92 -27.97 31.01
C LYS A 471 31.33 -28.43 31.41
N ALA A 472 31.93 -27.81 32.42
CA ALA A 472 33.23 -28.23 32.94
C ALA A 472 33.17 -29.64 33.58
N ASN A 473 32.13 -29.90 34.40
CA ASN A 473 31.91 -31.21 35.03
C ASN A 473 31.64 -32.32 34.00
N ALA A 474 30.97 -32.01 32.88
CA ALA A 474 30.74 -32.97 31.79
C ALA A 474 32.05 -33.41 31.11
N GLN A 475 33.00 -32.48 30.93
CA GLN A 475 34.31 -32.79 30.37
C GLN A 475 35.16 -33.64 31.33
N GLU A 476 35.10 -33.35 32.64
CA GLU A 476 35.78 -34.15 33.66
C GLU A 476 35.20 -35.57 33.77
N LEU A 477 33.89 -35.75 33.57
CA LEU A 477 33.28 -37.08 33.55
C LEU A 477 33.81 -37.94 32.38
N GLU A 478 34.04 -37.33 31.22
CA GLU A 478 34.52 -38.02 30.03
C GLU A 478 35.99 -38.46 30.17
N THR A 479 36.83 -37.63 30.79
CA THR A 479 38.23 -37.98 31.09
C THR A 479 38.32 -39.11 32.12
N LEU A 480 37.53 -39.03 33.21
CA LEU A 480 37.51 -40.07 34.25
C LEU A 480 36.99 -41.41 33.72
N ARG A 481 36.02 -41.41 32.80
CA ARG A 481 35.54 -42.65 32.13
C ARG A 481 36.64 -43.31 31.30
N LYS A 482 37.44 -42.51 30.61
CA LYS A 482 38.57 -43.01 29.81
C LYS A 482 39.66 -43.61 30.71
N GLU A 483 40.05 -42.91 31.77
CA GLU A 483 41.03 -43.41 32.75
C GLU A 483 40.57 -44.72 33.41
N ASN A 484 39.29 -44.80 33.79
CA ASN A 484 38.73 -46.03 34.40
C ASN A 484 38.74 -47.21 33.42
N ALA A 485 38.48 -46.97 32.12
CA ALA A 485 38.59 -48.00 31.10
C ALA A 485 40.04 -48.50 30.92
N GLU A 486 41.02 -47.60 30.97
CA GLU A 486 42.45 -47.93 30.88
C GLU A 486 42.93 -48.73 32.09
N LEU A 487 42.54 -48.34 33.31
CA LEU A 487 42.88 -49.07 34.54
C LEU A 487 42.23 -50.46 34.57
N LYS A 488 40.98 -50.60 34.12
CA LYS A 488 40.32 -51.92 33.97
C LYS A 488 41.06 -52.82 32.99
N ALA A 489 41.57 -52.28 31.88
CA ALA A 489 42.39 -53.04 30.94
C ALA A 489 43.71 -53.50 31.58
N LYS A 490 44.36 -52.62 32.36
CA LYS A 490 45.62 -52.91 33.06
C LYS A 490 45.44 -53.93 34.18
N ILE A 491 44.34 -53.88 34.93
CA ILE A 491 43.96 -54.90 35.92
C ILE A 491 43.75 -56.25 35.24
N LYS A 492 43.09 -56.28 34.07
CA LYS A 492 42.88 -57.51 33.30
C LYS A 492 44.23 -58.10 32.87
N GLU A 493 45.15 -57.28 32.40
CA GLU A 493 46.50 -57.69 31.99
C GLU A 493 47.33 -58.21 33.17
N LEU A 494 47.39 -57.47 34.28
CA LEU A 494 48.08 -57.87 35.51
C LEU A 494 47.47 -59.15 36.12
N SER A 495 46.15 -59.31 36.06
CA SER A 495 45.48 -60.54 36.51
C SER A 495 45.84 -61.75 35.64
N ALA A 496 46.01 -61.56 34.32
CA ALA A 496 46.47 -62.60 33.42
C ALA A 496 47.94 -62.94 33.67
N GLN A 497 48.80 -61.94 33.90
CA GLN A 497 50.21 -62.14 34.25
C GLN A 497 50.37 -62.87 35.59
N SER A 498 49.56 -62.51 36.60
CA SER A 498 49.51 -63.20 37.90
C SER A 498 49.03 -64.65 37.76
N ALA A 499 48.03 -64.92 36.91
CA ALA A 499 47.54 -66.28 36.66
C ALA A 499 48.57 -67.16 35.91
N MET A 500 49.37 -66.58 35.02
CA MET A 500 50.45 -67.30 34.31
C MET A 500 51.70 -67.56 35.17
N ALA A 501 51.88 -66.81 36.27
CA ALA A 501 53.00 -66.97 37.19
C ALA A 501 52.81 -68.10 38.24
N VAL A 502 51.68 -68.81 38.23
CA VAL A 502 51.40 -69.91 39.17
C VAL A 502 51.73 -71.27 38.55
N PRO A 503 52.83 -71.90 39.01
CA PRO A 503 52.80 -73.29 39.40
C PRO A 503 52.93 -73.37 40.93
N SER A 504 51.87 -73.88 41.56
CA SER A 504 51.84 -74.20 42.98
C SER A 504 52.82 -75.35 43.30
N THR A 505 54.12 -75.05 43.39
CA THR A 505 55.21 -75.79 44.10
C THR A 505 56.60 -75.32 43.59
N SER A 506 56.97 -74.05 43.78
CA SER A 506 58.34 -73.56 43.53
C SER A 506 58.90 -72.88 44.78
N GLU A 507 60.11 -73.30 45.21
CA GLU A 507 60.86 -72.75 46.36
C GLU A 507 61.75 -71.55 45.99
N ASP A 508 61.64 -70.99 44.78
CA ASP A 508 62.45 -69.84 44.35
C ASP A 508 62.03 -68.53 45.07
N PRO A 509 62.90 -67.94 45.92
CA PRO A 509 62.58 -66.74 46.70
C PRO A 509 62.31 -65.51 45.82
N GLN A 510 62.97 -65.38 44.66
CA GLN A 510 62.80 -64.23 43.77
C GLN A 510 61.43 -64.24 43.08
N LEU A 511 60.91 -65.43 42.77
CA LEU A 511 59.58 -65.58 42.17
C LEU A 511 58.47 -65.24 43.17
N LYS A 512 58.61 -65.66 44.43
CA LYS A 512 57.66 -65.31 45.51
C LYS A 512 57.61 -63.81 45.77
N MET A 513 58.76 -63.13 45.74
CA MET A 513 58.85 -61.68 45.89
C MET A 513 58.10 -60.96 44.74
N ARG A 514 58.34 -61.36 43.48
CA ARG A 514 57.63 -60.81 42.32
C ARG A 514 56.12 -61.06 42.34
N VAL A 515 55.67 -62.24 42.76
CA VAL A 515 54.24 -62.56 42.89
C VAL A 515 53.60 -61.72 44.01
N SER A 516 54.32 -61.49 45.11
CA SER A 516 53.87 -60.59 46.20
C SER A 516 53.76 -59.14 45.73
N GLU A 517 54.77 -58.62 45.02
CA GLU A 517 54.78 -57.27 44.45
C GLU A 517 53.63 -57.08 43.43
N LEU A 518 53.38 -58.08 42.58
CA LEU A 518 52.27 -58.06 41.62
C LEU A 518 50.91 -58.12 42.32
N ALA A 519 50.76 -58.90 43.40
CA ALA A 519 49.53 -58.97 44.17
C ALA A 519 49.24 -57.65 44.90
N GLU A 520 50.27 -56.99 45.42
CA GLU A 520 50.16 -55.69 46.08
C GLU A 520 49.83 -54.57 45.07
N ALA A 521 50.47 -54.57 43.90
CA ALA A 521 50.14 -53.66 42.80
C ALA A 521 48.69 -53.87 42.30
N LEU A 522 48.23 -55.12 42.17
CA LEU A 522 46.85 -55.44 41.77
C LEU A 522 45.83 -55.01 42.84
N SER A 523 46.17 -55.14 44.12
CA SER A 523 45.34 -54.69 45.24
C SER A 523 45.21 -53.16 45.25
N ASN A 524 46.32 -52.45 45.04
CA ASN A 524 46.32 -50.99 44.93
C ASN A 524 45.48 -50.51 43.74
N GLU A 525 45.67 -51.09 42.56
CA GLU A 525 44.90 -50.75 41.34
C GLU A 525 43.39 -51.01 41.49
N LYS A 526 43.00 -52.11 42.14
CA LYS A 526 41.59 -52.39 42.45
C LYS A 526 40.99 -51.36 43.41
N SER A 527 41.77 -50.89 44.39
CA SER A 527 41.36 -49.83 45.32
C SER A 527 41.14 -48.50 44.61
N THR A 528 42.07 -48.06 43.76
CA THR A 528 41.92 -46.84 42.93
C THR A 528 40.71 -46.94 42.00
N THR A 529 40.49 -48.10 41.39
CA THR A 529 39.34 -48.31 40.49
C THR A 529 38.01 -48.20 41.24
N ALA A 530 37.91 -48.77 42.45
CA ALA A 530 36.71 -48.67 43.28
C ALA A 530 36.43 -47.22 43.73
N GLN A 531 37.48 -46.45 44.05
CA GLN A 531 37.37 -45.02 44.39
C GLN A 531 36.90 -44.19 43.18
N LEU A 532 37.42 -44.48 41.98
CA LEU A 532 36.98 -43.84 40.74
C LEU A 532 35.53 -44.17 40.39
N GLU A 533 35.09 -45.42 40.53
CA GLU A 533 33.69 -45.83 40.30
C GLU A 533 32.71 -45.22 41.31
N ALA A 534 33.15 -44.92 42.54
CA ALA A 534 32.34 -44.20 43.52
C ALA A 534 32.18 -42.71 43.11
N ARG A 535 33.27 -42.04 42.70
CA ARG A 535 33.21 -40.66 42.19
C ARG A 535 32.36 -40.53 40.92
N LEU A 536 32.45 -41.51 40.01
CA LEU A 536 31.66 -41.55 38.77
C LEU A 536 30.16 -41.63 39.06
N ARG A 537 29.74 -42.47 40.01
CA ARG A 537 28.34 -42.59 40.41
C ARG A 537 27.79 -41.32 41.08
N ASP A 538 28.59 -40.66 41.90
CA ASP A 538 28.20 -39.39 42.53
C ASP A 538 28.03 -38.27 41.48
N LEU A 539 28.97 -38.15 40.54
CA LEU A 539 28.90 -37.18 39.44
C LEU A 539 27.73 -37.45 38.49
N GLU A 540 27.46 -38.71 38.13
CA GLU A 540 26.31 -39.09 37.30
C GLU A 540 24.97 -38.73 37.97
N GLY A 541 24.87 -38.93 39.29
CA GLY A 541 23.70 -38.51 40.07
C GLY A 541 23.46 -37.01 40.03
N ARG A 542 24.52 -36.21 40.20
CA ARG A 542 24.47 -34.74 40.10
C ARG A 542 24.12 -34.25 38.69
N PHE A 543 24.61 -34.93 37.65
CA PHE A 543 24.30 -34.58 36.26
C PHE A 543 22.82 -34.82 35.93
N ILE A 544 22.24 -35.92 36.40
CA ILE A 544 20.82 -36.23 36.19
C ILE A 544 19.91 -35.24 36.93
N SER A 545 20.27 -34.83 38.16
CA SER A 545 19.49 -33.81 38.87
C SER A 545 19.59 -32.44 38.21
N ALA A 546 20.77 -32.06 37.74
CA ALA A 546 20.99 -30.79 37.04
C ALA A 546 20.26 -30.73 35.69
N ALA A 547 20.30 -31.81 34.90
CA ALA A 547 19.58 -31.88 33.61
C ALA A 547 18.06 -31.78 33.77
N LYS A 548 17.50 -32.31 34.87
CA LYS A 548 16.08 -32.13 35.19
C LYS A 548 15.76 -30.68 35.58
N SER A 549 16.62 -30.03 36.36
CA SER A 549 16.49 -28.61 36.72
C SER A 549 16.56 -27.71 35.48
N GLN A 550 17.54 -27.96 34.60
CA GLN A 550 17.72 -27.20 33.35
C GLN A 550 16.51 -27.32 32.42
N LYS A 551 15.96 -28.53 32.25
CA LYS A 551 14.78 -28.73 31.40
C LYS A 551 13.53 -28.02 31.94
N ALA A 552 13.40 -27.92 33.28
CA ALA A 552 12.33 -27.15 33.91
C ALA A 552 12.53 -25.64 33.69
N ALA A 553 13.75 -25.14 33.86
CA ALA A 553 14.10 -23.74 33.60
C ALA A 553 13.93 -23.34 32.12
N GLU A 554 14.26 -24.23 31.17
CA GLU A 554 14.04 -23.99 29.74
C GLU A 554 12.55 -23.91 29.37
N GLN A 555 11.71 -24.74 30.00
CA GLN A 555 10.26 -24.66 29.81
C GLN A 555 9.68 -23.37 30.38
N GLU A 556 10.14 -22.95 31.56
CA GLU A 556 9.74 -21.70 32.19
C GLU A 556 10.19 -20.47 31.38
N ALA A 557 11.42 -20.50 30.84
CA ALA A 557 11.95 -19.46 29.96
C ALA A 557 11.15 -19.32 28.65
N GLU A 558 10.72 -20.42 28.03
CA GLU A 558 9.89 -20.35 26.81
C GLU A 558 8.51 -19.77 27.13
N THR A 559 7.89 -20.14 28.25
CA THR A 559 6.62 -19.54 28.68
C THR A 559 6.74 -18.04 29.00
N LEU A 560 7.84 -17.61 29.61
CA LEU A 560 8.12 -16.19 29.87
C LEU A 560 8.34 -15.42 28.58
N LYS A 561 9.00 -16.02 27.59
CA LYS A 561 9.24 -15.41 26.28
C LYS A 561 7.94 -15.19 25.50
N GLU A 562 7.02 -16.15 25.52
CA GLU A 562 5.67 -15.97 24.97
C GLU A 562 4.91 -14.84 25.68
N ARG A 563 5.01 -14.78 27.02
CA ARG A 563 4.39 -13.71 27.83
C ARG A 563 4.95 -12.32 27.49
N VAL A 564 6.27 -12.21 27.28
CA VAL A 564 6.92 -10.95 26.87
C VAL A 564 6.47 -10.52 25.49
N GLN A 565 6.39 -11.44 24.51
CA GLN A 565 5.89 -11.13 23.16
C GLN A 565 4.43 -10.64 23.19
N GLU A 566 3.59 -11.23 24.04
CA GLU A 566 2.21 -10.80 24.25
C GLU A 566 2.15 -9.38 24.85
N LEU A 567 3.00 -9.09 25.85
CA LEU A 567 3.08 -7.76 26.48
C LEU A 567 3.62 -6.69 25.50
N GLU A 568 4.59 -7.03 24.65
CA GLU A 568 5.09 -6.14 23.60
C GLU A 568 4.03 -5.86 22.53
N ALA A 569 3.23 -6.86 22.16
CA ALA A 569 2.10 -6.67 21.25
C ALA A 569 1.05 -5.71 21.86
N LYS A 570 0.67 -5.93 23.13
CA LYS A 570 -0.24 -5.05 23.86
C LYS A 570 0.30 -3.62 23.98
N ASN A 571 1.58 -3.45 24.28
CA ASN A 571 2.21 -2.12 24.33
C ASN A 571 2.19 -1.40 22.98
N ARG A 572 2.38 -2.11 21.86
CA ARG A 572 2.27 -1.52 20.50
C ARG A 572 0.85 -1.08 20.17
N GLU A 573 -0.13 -1.92 20.51
CA GLU A 573 -1.55 -1.61 20.32
C GLU A 573 -1.95 -0.36 21.12
N LEU A 574 -1.59 -0.34 22.40
CA LEU A 574 -1.82 0.75 23.32
C LEU A 574 -1.15 2.06 22.87
N LYS A 575 0.09 2.01 22.38
CA LYS A 575 0.78 3.18 21.80
C LYS A 575 -0.01 3.75 20.60
N THR A 576 -0.51 2.86 19.75
CA THR A 576 -1.35 3.25 18.60
C THR A 576 -2.64 3.92 19.06
N GLN A 577 -3.27 3.40 20.12
CA GLN A 577 -4.47 4.00 20.72
C GLN A 577 -4.17 5.38 21.35
N MET A 578 -3.02 5.56 22.01
CA MET A 578 -2.60 6.85 22.57
C MET A 578 -2.31 7.90 21.47
N GLU A 579 -1.70 7.50 20.36
CA GLU A 579 -1.50 8.39 19.19
C GLU A 579 -2.83 8.81 18.57
N GLN A 580 -3.81 7.90 18.52
CA GLN A 580 -5.17 8.21 18.08
C GLN A 580 -5.86 9.19 19.03
N ALA A 581 -5.77 8.96 20.35
CA ALA A 581 -6.33 9.85 21.38
C ALA A 581 -5.72 11.25 21.35
N HIS A 582 -4.38 11.36 21.22
CA HIS A 582 -3.70 12.64 21.07
C HIS A 582 -4.16 13.38 19.80
N GLY A 583 -4.34 12.67 18.68
CA GLY A 583 -4.89 13.26 17.45
C GLY A 583 -6.33 13.76 17.61
N THR A 584 -7.16 13.04 18.36
CA THR A 584 -8.54 13.44 18.67
C THR A 584 -8.60 14.65 19.58
N LEU A 585 -7.79 14.70 20.66
CA LEU A 585 -7.68 15.85 21.55
C LEU A 585 -7.15 17.10 20.83
N HIS A 586 -6.19 16.93 19.92
CA HIS A 586 -5.68 18.02 19.10
C HIS A 586 -6.79 18.62 18.21
N ARG A 587 -7.63 17.77 17.60
CA ARG A 587 -8.80 18.24 16.82
C ARG A 587 -9.83 18.95 17.71
N ALA A 588 -10.15 18.39 18.87
CA ALA A 588 -11.10 18.98 19.81
C ALA A 588 -10.66 20.38 20.27
N ALA A 589 -9.38 20.58 20.59
CA ALA A 589 -8.84 21.87 21.00
C ALA A 589 -8.91 22.97 19.91
N THR A 590 -9.09 22.59 18.64
CA THR A 590 -9.18 23.51 17.49
C THR A 590 -10.60 23.91 17.08
N LEU A 591 -11.63 23.34 17.73
CA LEU A 591 -13.02 23.67 17.45
C LEU A 591 -13.38 25.09 17.94
N SER A 592 -14.10 25.85 17.12
CA SER A 592 -14.63 27.17 17.46
C SER A 592 -15.95 27.03 18.23
N GLY A 593 -16.03 27.60 19.43
CA GLY A 593 -17.24 27.55 20.29
C GLY A 593 -17.01 27.05 21.72
N LEU A 594 -15.84 26.48 22.01
CA LEU A 594 -15.43 26.05 23.35
C LEU A 594 -15.05 27.25 24.23
N ASP A 595 -15.48 27.23 25.51
CA ASP A 595 -15.05 28.21 26.50
C ASP A 595 -13.53 28.11 26.79
N SER A 596 -12.98 29.13 27.47
CA SER A 596 -11.55 29.22 27.74
C SER A 596 -11.03 28.13 28.68
N ASP A 597 -11.85 27.66 29.62
CA ASP A 597 -11.46 26.72 30.66
C ASP A 597 -11.42 25.30 30.09
N MET A 598 -12.41 24.92 29.28
CA MET A 598 -12.47 23.64 28.60
C MET A 598 -11.39 23.51 27.51
N LYS A 599 -11.02 24.64 26.86
CA LYS A 599 -9.83 24.68 25.98
C LYS A 599 -8.53 24.47 26.74
N ASN A 600 -8.40 25.01 27.94
CA ASN A 600 -7.21 24.81 28.76
C ASN A 600 -7.10 23.34 29.21
N GLU A 601 -8.18 22.72 29.69
CA GLU A 601 -8.20 21.29 30.05
C GLU A 601 -7.84 20.38 28.87
N LEU A 602 -8.37 20.66 27.67
CA LEU A 602 -8.04 19.89 26.46
C LEU A 602 -6.56 20.05 26.05
N ASN A 603 -6.00 21.26 26.21
CA ASN A 603 -4.59 21.51 25.94
C ASN A 603 -3.68 20.82 26.96
N GLU A 604 -4.04 20.84 28.25
CA GLU A 604 -3.31 20.14 29.32
C GLU A 604 -3.33 18.62 29.10
N MET A 605 -4.49 18.04 28.76
CA MET A 605 -4.57 16.61 28.41
C MET A 605 -3.72 16.28 27.18
N ARG A 606 -3.79 17.10 26.13
CA ARG A 606 -2.97 16.90 24.92
C ARG A 606 -1.48 16.91 25.24
N ASP A 607 -1.03 17.89 26.03
CA ASP A 607 0.39 18.02 26.37
C ASP A 607 0.85 16.87 27.29
N PHE A 608 -0.02 16.40 28.21
CA PHE A 608 0.22 15.18 28.99
C PHE A 608 0.38 13.92 28.11
N PHE A 609 -0.50 13.70 27.13
CA PHE A 609 -0.35 12.57 26.19
C PHE A 609 0.92 12.68 25.34
N ARG A 610 1.33 13.91 24.97
CA ARG A 610 2.57 14.14 24.23
C ARG A 610 3.79 13.79 25.08
N ASP A 611 3.80 14.18 26.35
CA ASP A 611 4.91 13.90 27.26
C ASP A 611 5.06 12.40 27.52
N ILE A 612 3.96 11.65 27.66
CA ILE A 612 4.00 10.19 27.78
C ILE A 612 4.51 9.54 26.48
N LEU A 613 4.07 10.02 25.31
CA LEU A 613 4.54 9.50 24.02
C LEU A 613 6.03 9.77 23.80
N HIS A 614 6.56 10.91 24.26
CA HIS A 614 7.99 11.21 24.23
C HIS A 614 8.80 10.35 25.20
N GLN A 615 8.35 10.17 26.45
CA GLN A 615 9.00 9.25 27.39
C GLN A 615 9.05 7.81 26.86
N ALA A 616 7.97 7.36 26.20
CA ALA A 616 7.92 6.04 25.57
C ALA A 616 8.81 5.92 24.30
N GLN A 617 9.32 7.02 23.75
CA GLN A 617 10.33 7.01 22.69
C GLN A 617 11.75 6.94 23.26
N ASP A 618 12.00 7.60 24.39
CA ASP A 618 13.30 7.58 25.07
C ASP A 618 13.59 6.24 25.76
N GLU A 619 12.57 5.51 26.23
CA GLU A 619 12.73 4.15 26.77
C GLU A 619 12.92 3.05 25.70
N ALA A 620 12.67 3.37 24.43
CA ALA A 620 12.79 2.45 23.29
C ALA A 620 14.12 2.60 22.51
N ALA A 621 14.92 3.61 22.85
CA ALA A 621 16.28 3.84 22.35
C ALA A 621 17.31 3.33 23.35
#